data_AF-A0A1R2BRW1-F1
#
_entry.id   AF-A0A1R2BRW1-F1
#
_cell.length_a   1.000
_cell.length_b   1.000
_cell.length_c   1.000
_cell.angle_alpha   90.00
_cell.angle_beta   90.00
_cell.angle_gamma   90.00
#
_symmetry.space_group_name_H-M   'P 1'
#
loop_
_entity.id
_entity.type
_entity.pdbx_description
1 polymer ?
#
loop_
_entity_poly.entity_id
_entity_poly.type
_entity_poly.pdbx_seq_one_letter_code
_entity_poly.pdbx_strand_id
1 'polypeptide(L)'
;MLVFFLLSLTQALSPEECISNLSNYEIDQQCLSLLLSKSLGYSIVGASLMLKFPQILKIYKNSSVSGISLTSFYFEVLGFSIMAAYGLHRQQPFSTYGEYAIISIQCIIQVILYWALGGVSRKHIITISNSFMFLWFIPLFGNILPEFFWNYVPIYGIGMNSIVKISQIFANYNNGSTGNLSFITNFMNLAGTIARIFTTFAELSDTLLLLNYSWGALLNFIIIIQFVVYWNDKSKNS
;
A
#
# COMPACT_ATOMS: atom_id res chain seq x y z
N MET A 1 4.87 -21.45 1.43
CA MET A 1 4.11 -20.19 1.53
C MET A 1 3.43 -20.03 2.89
N LEU A 2 2.53 -20.94 3.30
CA LEU A 2 1.88 -20.92 4.62
C LEU A 2 2.87 -21.05 5.79
N VAL A 3 3.94 -21.84 5.61
CA VAL A 3 5.04 -21.97 6.57
C VAL A 3 5.89 -20.69 6.68
N PHE A 4 6.13 -19.97 5.58
CA PHE A 4 6.79 -18.66 5.61
C PHE A 4 5.89 -17.56 6.18
N PHE A 5 4.58 -17.64 5.95
CA PHE A 5 3.58 -16.77 6.58
C PHE A 5 3.48 -17.03 8.09
N LEU A 6 3.54 -18.29 8.52
CA LEU A 6 3.59 -18.67 9.93
C LEU A 6 4.95 -18.33 10.57
N LEU A 7 6.07 -18.47 9.85
CA LEU A 7 7.41 -18.09 10.32
C LEU A 7 7.59 -16.57 10.44
N SER A 8 6.97 -15.78 9.56
CA SER A 8 6.95 -14.31 9.68
C SER A 8 6.06 -13.86 10.84
N LEU A 9 4.99 -14.60 11.16
CA LEU A 9 4.22 -14.44 12.39
C LEU A 9 5.02 -14.84 13.65
N THR A 10 5.91 -15.83 13.59
CA THR A 10 6.77 -16.18 14.73
C THR A 10 7.96 -15.24 14.90
N GLN A 11 8.52 -14.65 13.83
CA GLN A 11 9.51 -13.56 13.92
C GLN A 11 8.91 -12.25 14.48
N ALA A 12 7.58 -12.11 14.48
CA ALA A 12 6.89 -11.07 15.22
C ALA A 12 7.11 -11.16 16.74
N LEU A 13 7.58 -12.32 17.26
CA LEU A 13 7.99 -12.53 18.66
C LEU A 13 9.46 -12.15 18.96
N SER A 14 10.17 -11.52 18.01
CA SER A 14 11.45 -10.84 18.31
C SER A 14 11.43 -9.74 19.40
N PRO A 15 10.28 -9.23 19.92
CA PRO A 15 10.30 -8.31 21.05
C PRO A 15 10.70 -8.92 22.39
N GLU A 16 10.81 -10.24 22.57
CA GLU A 16 10.95 -10.84 23.91
C GLU A 16 12.15 -10.30 24.70
N GLU A 17 13.30 -10.07 24.04
CA GLU A 17 14.52 -9.52 24.67
C GLU A 17 14.44 -8.01 24.95
N CYS A 18 13.70 -7.27 24.12
CA CYS A 18 13.52 -5.82 24.26
C CYS A 18 12.40 -5.48 25.26
N ILE A 19 11.33 -6.29 25.31
CA ILE A 19 10.26 -6.21 26.31
C ILE A 19 10.80 -6.57 27.70
N SER A 20 11.67 -7.58 27.82
CA SER A 20 12.29 -7.94 29.10
C SER A 20 13.24 -6.85 29.61
N ASN A 21 14.04 -6.23 28.74
CA ASN A 21 14.90 -5.10 29.11
C ASN A 21 14.10 -3.86 29.54
N LEU A 22 12.98 -3.57 28.86
CA LEU A 22 12.04 -2.51 29.26
C LEU A 22 11.37 -2.80 30.62
N SER A 23 11.05 -4.06 30.91
CA SER A 23 10.52 -4.44 32.23
C SER A 23 11.54 -4.27 33.37
N ASN A 24 12.83 -4.30 33.03
CA ASN A 24 13.94 -4.06 33.95
C ASN A 24 14.35 -2.57 34.03
N TYR A 25 13.59 -1.67 33.39
CA TYR A 25 13.81 -0.21 33.38
C TYR A 25 15.13 0.25 32.73
N GLU A 26 15.76 -0.60 31.91
CA GLU A 26 16.88 -0.21 31.05
C GLU A 26 16.33 0.29 29.71
N ILE A 27 16.20 1.61 29.57
CA ILE A 27 15.71 2.25 28.35
C ILE A 27 16.86 2.36 27.34
N ASP A 28 17.04 1.33 26.53
CA ASP A 28 17.85 1.45 25.31
C ASP A 28 17.07 2.19 24.21
N GLN A 29 17.68 3.25 23.66
CA GLN A 29 17.08 4.09 22.63
C GLN A 29 16.78 3.30 21.34
N GLN A 30 17.62 2.31 21.01
CA GLN A 30 17.42 1.49 19.81
C GLN A 30 16.23 0.54 19.99
N CYS A 31 16.14 -0.12 21.15
CA CYS A 31 15.00 -0.95 21.54
C CYS A 31 13.66 -0.17 21.51
N LEU A 32 13.61 1.05 22.04
CA LEU A 32 12.40 1.88 22.00
C LEU A 32 11.99 2.24 20.55
N SER A 33 12.95 2.63 19.71
CA SER A 33 12.68 2.95 18.30
C SER A 33 12.14 1.75 17.53
N LEU A 34 12.67 0.55 17.78
CA LEU A 34 12.23 -0.68 17.13
C LEU A 34 10.81 -1.07 17.54
N LEU A 35 10.47 -0.95 18.83
CA LEU A 35 9.11 -1.23 19.31
C LEU A 35 8.08 -0.25 18.74
N LEU A 36 8.42 1.04 18.70
CA LEU A 36 7.58 2.06 18.07
C LEU A 36 7.38 1.76 16.59
N SER A 37 8.44 1.38 15.88
CA SER A 37 8.37 0.98 14.48
C SER A 37 7.42 -0.18 14.26
N LYS A 38 7.57 -1.26 15.04
CA LYS A 38 6.70 -2.44 14.92
C LYS A 38 5.25 -2.10 15.23
N SER A 39 5.01 -1.36 16.32
CA SER A 39 3.65 -0.92 16.68
C SER A 39 3.01 -0.11 15.56
N LEU A 40 3.75 0.84 14.98
CA LEU A 40 3.29 1.66 13.87
C LEU A 40 3.04 0.83 12.61
N GLY A 41 3.97 -0.06 12.25
CA GLY A 41 3.85 -0.97 11.12
C GLY A 41 2.61 -1.85 11.22
N TYR A 42 2.41 -2.52 12.35
CA TYR A 42 1.20 -3.33 12.60
C TYR A 42 -0.08 -2.50 12.63
N SER A 43 -0.02 -1.25 13.11
CA SER A 43 -1.17 -0.34 13.04
C SER A 43 -1.55 -0.01 11.60
N ILE A 44 -0.57 0.21 10.72
CA ILE A 44 -0.83 0.43 9.29
C ILE A 44 -1.38 -0.85 8.63
N VAL A 45 -0.82 -2.02 8.95
CA VAL A 45 -1.32 -3.32 8.48
C VAL A 45 -2.79 -3.50 8.93
N GLY A 46 -3.11 -3.20 10.19
CA GLY A 46 -4.48 -3.25 10.69
C GLY A 46 -5.42 -2.25 10.00
N ALA A 47 -4.99 -0.99 9.83
CA ALA A 47 -5.76 0.03 9.12
C ALA A 47 -6.02 -0.35 7.65
N SER A 48 -5.11 -1.11 7.03
CA SER A 48 -5.24 -1.54 5.63
C SER A 48 -6.46 -2.44 5.38
N LEU A 49 -6.97 -3.12 6.40
CA LEU A 49 -8.21 -3.92 6.34
C LEU A 49 -9.44 -3.08 5.99
N MET A 50 -9.43 -1.79 6.32
CA MET A 50 -10.56 -0.88 6.10
C MET A 50 -10.45 -0.10 4.79
N LEU A 51 -9.36 -0.24 4.02
CA LEU A 51 -9.14 0.59 2.83
C LEU A 51 -10.10 0.25 1.69
N LYS A 52 -10.24 -1.03 1.34
CA LYS A 52 -11.11 -1.47 0.24
C LYS A 52 -12.47 -1.97 0.73
N PHE A 53 -12.59 -2.23 2.03
CA PHE A 53 -13.81 -2.73 2.65
C PHE A 53 -15.06 -1.86 2.39
N PRO A 54 -15.05 -0.51 2.51
CA PRO A 54 -16.22 0.31 2.19
C PRO A 54 -16.69 0.15 0.75
N GLN A 55 -15.75 0.01 -0.20
CA GLN A 55 -16.08 -0.20 -1.61
C GLN A 55 -16.66 -1.61 -1.85
N ILE A 56 -16.11 -2.63 -1.19
CA ILE A 56 -16.65 -4.00 -1.22
C ILE A 56 -18.10 -4.02 -0.70
N LEU A 57 -18.37 -3.40 0.45
CA LEU A 57 -19.72 -3.29 1.01
C LEU A 57 -20.67 -2.57 0.07
N LYS A 58 -20.22 -1.49 -0.59
CA LYS A 58 -21.05 -0.74 -1.55
C LYS A 58 -21.45 -1.59 -2.75
N ILE A 59 -20.51 -2.36 -3.31
CA ILE A 59 -20.78 -3.29 -4.43
C ILE A 59 -21.78 -4.37 -3.99
N TYR A 60 -21.55 -4.97 -2.82
CA TYR A 60 -22.42 -6.02 -2.28
C TYR A 60 -23.85 -5.51 -2.02
N LYS A 61 -23.97 -4.39 -1.29
CA LYS A 61 -25.26 -3.81 -0.91
C LYS A 61 -26.08 -3.37 -2.12
N ASN A 62 -25.44 -2.78 -3.13
CA ASN A 62 -26.12 -2.31 -4.34
C ASN A 62 -26.27 -3.41 -5.39
N SER A 63 -25.62 -4.57 -5.20
CA SER A 63 -25.56 -5.68 -6.18
C SER A 63 -25.26 -5.21 -7.60
N SER A 64 -24.40 -4.20 -7.72
CA SER A 64 -24.12 -3.52 -8.99
C SER A 64 -22.67 -3.05 -9.02
N VAL A 65 -22.08 -3.18 -10.20
CA VAL A 65 -20.72 -2.70 -10.52
C VAL A 65 -20.72 -1.57 -11.55
N SER A 66 -21.87 -0.92 -11.74
CA SER A 66 -21.99 0.23 -12.65
C SER A 66 -21.06 1.37 -12.25
N GLY A 67 -20.36 1.96 -13.22
CA GLY A 67 -19.41 3.05 -13.02
C GLY A 67 -18.05 2.62 -12.44
N ILE A 68 -17.80 1.32 -12.30
CA ILE A 68 -16.52 0.78 -11.81
C ILE A 68 -15.78 0.12 -12.97
N SER A 69 -14.48 0.39 -13.08
CA SER A 69 -13.62 -0.21 -14.10
C SER A 69 -13.03 -1.53 -13.60
N LEU A 70 -13.38 -2.65 -14.24
CA LEU A 70 -12.77 -3.95 -13.99
C LEU A 70 -11.25 -3.93 -14.22
N THR A 71 -10.80 -3.23 -15.26
CA THR A 71 -9.39 -3.07 -15.58
C THR A 71 -8.63 -2.39 -14.45
N SER A 72 -9.24 -1.40 -13.78
CA SER A 72 -8.63 -0.76 -12.61
C SER A 72 -8.42 -1.76 -11.47
N PHE A 73 -9.39 -2.62 -11.18
CA PHE A 73 -9.21 -3.67 -10.17
C PHE A 73 -8.11 -4.66 -10.51
N TYR A 74 -7.96 -5.05 -11.78
CA TYR A 74 -6.83 -5.89 -12.20
C TYR A 74 -5.49 -5.20 -11.92
N PHE A 75 -5.34 -3.93 -12.30
CA PHE A 75 -4.11 -3.19 -12.02
C PHE A 75 -3.84 -3.01 -10.52
N GLU A 76 -4.90 -2.84 -9.71
CA GLU A 76 -4.74 -2.77 -8.26
C GLU A 76 -4.25 -4.10 -7.68
N VAL A 77 -4.84 -5.23 -8.09
CA VAL A 77 -4.34 -6.56 -7.68
C VAL A 77 -2.86 -6.66 -8.03
N LEU A 78 -2.48 -6.45 -9.30
CA LEU A 78 -1.10 -6.56 -9.77
C LEU A 78 -0.15 -5.65 -8.97
N GLY A 79 -0.49 -4.37 -8.79
CA GLY A 79 0.38 -3.41 -8.12
C GLY A 79 0.67 -3.76 -6.66
N PHE A 80 -0.38 -4.09 -5.89
CA PHE A 80 -0.22 -4.45 -4.48
C PHE A 80 0.50 -5.78 -4.29
N SER A 81 0.26 -6.73 -5.16
CA SER A 81 0.88 -8.04 -5.05
C SER A 81 2.35 -8.06 -5.52
N ILE A 82 2.78 -7.15 -6.41
CA ILE A 82 4.22 -6.94 -6.71
C ILE A 82 4.94 -6.48 -5.43
N MET A 83 4.38 -5.49 -4.73
CA MET A 83 4.98 -4.96 -3.50
C MET A 83 5.00 -6.00 -2.37
N ALA A 84 3.93 -6.80 -2.23
CA ALA A 84 3.88 -7.89 -1.27
C ALA A 84 4.93 -8.98 -1.59
N ALA A 85 5.08 -9.34 -2.86
CA ALA A 85 6.08 -10.30 -3.30
C ALA A 85 7.50 -9.79 -3.08
N TYR A 86 7.75 -8.49 -3.28
CA TYR A 86 9.04 -7.86 -3.00
C TYR A 86 9.43 -7.98 -1.53
N GLY A 87 8.51 -7.65 -0.61
CA GLY A 87 8.77 -7.77 0.83
C GLY A 87 9.05 -9.21 1.25
N LEU A 88 8.31 -10.17 0.69
CA LEU A 88 8.55 -11.60 0.90
C LEU A 88 9.91 -12.06 0.34
N HIS A 89 10.26 -11.67 -0.89
CA HIS A 89 11.53 -12.03 -1.53
C HIS A 89 12.73 -11.48 -0.77
N ARG A 90 12.64 -10.21 -0.32
CA ARG A 90 13.65 -9.54 0.50
C ARG A 90 13.66 -10.00 1.96
N GLN A 91 12.82 -10.97 2.34
CA GLN A 91 12.69 -11.51 3.71
C GLN A 91 12.45 -10.41 4.75
N GLN A 92 11.67 -9.39 4.38
CA GLN A 92 11.36 -8.27 5.25
C GLN A 92 10.37 -8.69 6.34
N PRO A 93 10.36 -8.02 7.51
CA PRO A 93 9.36 -8.28 8.54
C PRO A 93 7.94 -7.96 8.03
N PHE A 94 6.95 -8.76 8.44
CA PHE A 94 5.56 -8.58 7.99
C PHE A 94 4.97 -7.20 8.32
N SER A 95 5.44 -6.54 9.39
CA SER A 95 5.10 -5.14 9.72
C SER A 95 5.38 -4.15 8.57
N THR A 96 6.34 -4.46 7.70
CA THR A 96 6.83 -3.53 6.66
C THR A 96 6.16 -3.68 5.30
N TYR A 97 5.57 -4.85 4.99
CA TYR A 97 4.90 -5.10 3.70
C TYR A 97 3.50 -5.71 3.82
N GLY A 98 3.07 -6.09 5.03
CA GLY A 98 1.85 -6.86 5.27
C GLY A 98 0.58 -6.17 4.79
N GLU A 99 0.56 -4.83 4.78
CA GLU A 99 -0.54 -4.04 4.23
C GLU A 99 -0.74 -4.31 2.75
N TYR A 100 0.34 -4.50 1.98
CA TYR A 100 0.24 -4.78 0.55
C TYR A 100 -0.37 -6.16 0.31
N ALA A 101 -0.01 -7.15 1.12
CA ALA A 101 -0.61 -8.48 1.06
C ALA A 101 -2.11 -8.44 1.41
N ILE A 102 -2.48 -7.75 2.48
CA ILE A 102 -3.88 -7.60 2.93
C ILE A 102 -4.72 -6.85 1.89
N ILE A 103 -4.22 -5.74 1.36
CA ILE A 103 -4.94 -4.96 0.34
C ILE A 103 -5.08 -5.77 -0.94
N SER A 104 -4.03 -6.50 -1.36
CA SER A 104 -4.11 -7.36 -2.53
C SER A 104 -5.23 -8.40 -2.42
N ILE A 105 -5.42 -9.01 -1.25
CA ILE A 105 -6.52 -9.96 -1.02
C ILE A 105 -7.87 -9.25 -1.17
N GLN A 106 -8.02 -8.06 -0.59
CA GLN A 106 -9.25 -7.28 -0.75
C GLN A 106 -9.52 -6.90 -2.21
N CYS A 107 -8.49 -6.53 -2.99
CA CYS A 107 -8.63 -6.27 -4.43
C CYS A 107 -9.06 -7.53 -5.21
N ILE A 108 -8.55 -8.71 -4.85
CA ILE A 108 -8.99 -9.99 -5.44
C ILE A 108 -10.47 -10.23 -5.13
N ILE A 109 -10.93 -9.96 -3.90
CA ILE A 109 -12.35 -10.05 -3.55
C ILE A 109 -13.18 -9.10 -4.41
N GLN A 110 -12.71 -7.87 -4.66
CA GLN A 110 -13.39 -6.93 -5.57
C GLN A 110 -13.50 -7.46 -7.00
N VAL A 111 -12.44 -8.08 -7.52
CA VAL A 111 -12.46 -8.73 -8.84
C VAL A 111 -13.48 -9.86 -8.88
N ILE A 112 -13.51 -10.74 -7.87
CA ILE A 112 -14.45 -11.86 -7.79
C ILE A 112 -15.89 -11.36 -7.73
N LEU A 113 -16.18 -10.35 -6.91
CA LEU A 113 -17.50 -9.72 -6.85
C LEU A 113 -17.89 -9.10 -8.19
N TYR A 114 -16.93 -8.46 -8.88
CA TYR A 114 -17.18 -7.91 -10.21
C TYR A 114 -17.51 -9.00 -11.22
N TRP A 115 -16.79 -10.12 -11.23
CA TRP A 115 -17.10 -11.25 -12.10
C TRP A 115 -18.47 -11.83 -11.83
N ALA A 116 -18.87 -11.92 -10.56
CA ALA A 116 -20.18 -12.46 -10.17
C ALA A 116 -21.35 -11.55 -10.56
N LEU A 117 -21.19 -10.22 -10.44
CA LEU A 117 -22.29 -9.25 -10.59
C LEU A 117 -22.27 -8.51 -11.94
N GLY A 118 -21.12 -8.41 -12.60
CA GLY A 118 -20.88 -7.58 -13.78
C GLY A 118 -21.18 -8.24 -15.12
N GLY A 119 -21.74 -9.46 -15.14
CA GLY A 119 -22.07 -10.17 -16.38
C GLY A 119 -20.85 -10.52 -17.24
N VAL A 120 -19.69 -10.75 -16.62
CA VAL A 120 -18.44 -11.03 -17.33
C VAL A 120 -18.48 -12.44 -17.92
N SER A 121 -18.09 -12.58 -19.20
CA SER A 121 -18.09 -13.88 -19.87
C SER A 121 -17.21 -14.90 -19.17
N ARG A 122 -17.71 -16.12 -18.97
CA ARG A 122 -16.96 -17.24 -18.36
C ARG A 122 -15.62 -17.51 -19.05
N LYS A 123 -15.57 -17.34 -20.39
CA LYS A 123 -14.31 -17.48 -21.16
C LYS A 123 -13.29 -16.43 -20.71
N HIS A 124 -13.71 -15.17 -20.59
CA HIS A 124 -12.84 -14.09 -20.12
C HIS A 124 -12.33 -14.34 -18.69
N ILE A 125 -13.21 -14.78 -17.78
CA ILE A 125 -12.83 -15.10 -16.40
C ILE A 125 -11.74 -16.18 -16.36
N ILE A 126 -11.94 -17.29 -17.10
CA ILE A 126 -10.97 -18.39 -17.14
C ILE A 126 -9.64 -17.92 -17.75
N THR A 127 -9.70 -17.19 -18.88
CA THR A 127 -8.50 -16.67 -19.53
C THR A 127 -7.71 -15.75 -18.61
N ILE A 128 -8.35 -14.76 -17.99
CA ILE A 128 -7.66 -13.82 -17.09
C ILE A 128 -7.15 -14.53 -15.83
N SER A 129 -7.93 -15.44 -15.23
CA SER A 129 -7.48 -16.19 -14.05
C SER A 129 -6.23 -17.02 -14.35
N ASN A 130 -6.22 -17.74 -15.48
CA ASN A 130 -5.06 -18.52 -15.91
C ASN A 130 -3.86 -17.61 -16.22
N SER A 131 -4.08 -16.52 -16.98
CA SER A 131 -3.02 -15.54 -17.26
C SER A 131 -2.44 -14.96 -15.97
N PHE A 132 -3.27 -14.59 -15.00
CA PHE A 132 -2.82 -14.08 -13.71
C PHE A 132 -2.01 -15.14 -12.94
N MET A 133 -2.45 -16.39 -12.92
CA MET A 133 -1.71 -17.47 -12.25
C MET A 133 -0.34 -17.74 -12.89
N PHE A 134 -0.29 -17.92 -14.21
CA PHE A 134 0.93 -18.35 -14.90
C PHE A 134 1.91 -17.23 -15.23
N LEU A 135 1.42 -16.04 -15.61
CA LEU A 135 2.28 -14.93 -16.02
C LEU A 135 2.68 -14.04 -14.87
N TRP A 136 1.95 -14.09 -13.75
CA TRP A 136 2.10 -13.10 -12.69
C TRP A 136 2.34 -13.76 -11.33
N PHE A 137 1.42 -14.59 -10.83
CA PHE A 137 1.52 -15.17 -9.49
C PHE A 137 2.69 -16.14 -9.34
N ILE A 138 2.80 -17.13 -10.24
CA ILE A 138 3.87 -18.13 -10.20
C ILE A 138 5.26 -17.48 -10.32
N PRO A 139 5.53 -16.56 -11.28
CA PRO A 139 6.81 -15.89 -11.35
C PRO A 139 7.19 -15.12 -10.09
N LEU A 140 6.24 -14.38 -9.50
CA LEU A 140 6.51 -13.51 -8.35
C LEU A 140 6.70 -14.27 -7.04
N PHE A 141 5.94 -15.34 -6.80
CA PHE A 141 5.99 -16.08 -5.54
C PHE A 141 6.75 -17.42 -5.64
N GLY A 142 7.14 -17.82 -6.85
CA GLY A 142 7.83 -19.07 -7.13
C GLY A 142 9.36 -18.98 -7.20
N ASN A 143 9.96 -17.83 -6.87
CA ASN A 143 11.41 -17.58 -6.99
C ASN A 143 11.95 -17.80 -8.42
N ILE A 144 11.14 -17.51 -9.44
CA ILE A 144 11.50 -17.70 -10.85
C ILE A 144 12.14 -16.42 -11.43
N LEU A 145 11.77 -15.26 -10.89
CA LEU A 145 12.26 -13.97 -11.39
C LEU A 145 13.75 -13.76 -11.06
N PRO A 146 14.52 -13.19 -11.99
CA PRO A 146 15.94 -12.93 -11.78
C PRO A 146 16.16 -11.84 -10.72
N GLU A 147 17.27 -11.91 -9.97
CA GLU A 147 17.51 -11.04 -8.82
C GLU A 147 17.47 -9.54 -9.14
N PHE A 148 17.90 -9.14 -10.35
CA PHE A 148 17.85 -7.74 -10.78
C PHE A 148 16.42 -7.18 -10.84
N PHE A 149 15.40 -8.02 -11.09
CA PHE A 149 14.01 -7.61 -11.21
C PHE A 149 13.54 -6.89 -9.94
N TRP A 150 13.94 -7.41 -8.78
CA TRP A 150 13.49 -6.90 -7.48
C TRP A 150 13.99 -5.49 -7.20
N ASN A 151 15.17 -5.11 -7.70
CA ASN A 151 15.68 -3.74 -7.57
C ASN A 151 14.81 -2.71 -8.32
N TYR A 152 14.08 -3.14 -9.34
CA TYR A 152 13.16 -2.27 -10.07
C TYR A 152 11.81 -2.07 -9.38
N VAL A 153 11.45 -2.90 -8.39
CA VAL A 153 10.14 -2.79 -7.73
C VAL A 153 9.96 -1.47 -6.98
N PRO A 154 10.89 -1.01 -6.11
CA PRO A 154 10.78 0.30 -5.50
C PRO A 154 10.83 1.46 -6.53
N ILE A 155 11.60 1.29 -7.62
CA ILE A 155 11.69 2.27 -8.71
C ILE A 155 10.35 2.40 -9.44
N TYR A 156 9.68 1.27 -9.70
CA TYR A 156 8.31 1.24 -10.19
C TYR A 156 7.35 1.97 -9.23
N GLY A 157 7.49 1.73 -7.92
CA GLY A 157 6.74 2.45 -6.89
C GLY A 157 6.91 3.97 -6.97
N ILE A 158 8.15 4.45 -7.16
CA ILE A 158 8.47 5.87 -7.37
C ILE A 158 7.77 6.40 -8.61
N GLY A 159 7.87 5.68 -9.73
CA GLY A 159 7.25 6.07 -11.01
C GLY A 159 5.74 6.19 -10.91
N MET A 160 5.08 5.18 -10.33
CA MET A 160 3.62 5.19 -10.17
C MET A 160 3.15 6.30 -9.22
N ASN A 161 3.83 6.49 -8.09
CA ASN A 161 3.52 7.61 -7.18
C ASN A 161 3.69 8.96 -7.87
N SER A 162 4.72 9.10 -8.72
CA SER A 162 4.97 10.31 -9.49
C SER A 162 3.83 10.60 -10.45
N ILE A 163 3.43 9.63 -11.29
CA ILE A 163 2.35 9.80 -12.25
C ILE A 163 1.06 10.27 -11.55
N VAL A 164 0.68 9.61 -10.46
CA VAL A 164 -0.56 9.92 -9.74
C VAL A 164 -0.49 11.31 -9.09
N LYS A 165 0.54 11.56 -8.30
CA LYS A 165 0.59 12.78 -7.46
C LYS A 165 0.99 14.01 -8.26
N ILE A 166 1.92 13.89 -9.22
CA ILE A 166 2.31 15.03 -10.07
C ILE A 166 1.15 15.45 -10.96
N SER A 167 0.40 14.51 -11.54
CA SER A 167 -0.81 14.85 -12.30
C SER A 167 -1.82 15.60 -11.43
N GLN A 168 -2.01 15.18 -10.17
CA GLN A 168 -2.88 15.88 -9.24
C GLN A 168 -2.36 17.28 -8.87
N ILE A 169 -1.05 17.43 -8.66
CA ILE A 169 -0.41 18.72 -8.36
C ILE A 169 -0.63 19.70 -9.51
N PHE A 170 -0.41 19.27 -10.76
CA PHE A 170 -0.68 20.09 -11.94
C PHE A 170 -2.17 20.42 -12.10
N ALA A 171 -3.06 19.45 -11.86
CA ALA A 171 -4.49 19.70 -11.90
C ALA A 171 -4.92 20.76 -10.88
N ASN A 172 -4.43 20.67 -9.64
CA ASN A 172 -4.73 21.66 -8.59
C ASN A 172 -4.19 23.05 -8.96
N TYR A 173 -2.97 23.10 -9.51
CA TYR A 173 -2.35 24.35 -9.95
C TYR A 173 -3.14 25.02 -11.09
N ASN A 174 -3.46 24.26 -12.14
CA ASN A 174 -4.21 24.76 -13.29
C ASN A 174 -5.62 25.21 -12.91
N ASN A 175 -6.25 24.54 -11.94
CA ASN A 175 -7.59 24.87 -11.47
C ASN A 175 -7.60 26.00 -10.43
N GLY A 176 -6.44 26.42 -9.89
CA GLY A 176 -6.35 27.36 -8.77
C GLY A 176 -7.11 26.90 -7.52
N SER A 177 -7.42 25.61 -7.40
CA SER A 177 -8.16 25.04 -6.28
C SER A 177 -7.92 23.54 -6.17
N THR A 178 -8.14 22.98 -4.97
CA THR A 178 -8.09 21.53 -4.74
C THR A 178 -9.42 20.83 -5.07
N GLY A 179 -10.44 21.56 -5.55
CA GLY A 179 -11.75 21.04 -5.91
C GLY A 179 -12.39 20.16 -4.83
N ASN A 180 -12.75 18.93 -5.22
CA ASN A 180 -13.39 17.92 -4.38
C ASN A 180 -12.40 17.00 -3.64
N LEU A 181 -11.09 17.29 -3.66
CA LEU A 181 -10.14 16.51 -2.88
C LEU A 181 -10.42 16.67 -1.38
N SER A 182 -10.38 15.56 -0.65
CA SER A 182 -10.48 15.55 0.82
C SER A 182 -9.14 15.90 1.45
N PHE A 183 -9.10 16.96 2.26
CA PHE A 183 -7.92 17.34 3.03
C PHE A 183 -7.49 16.19 3.96
N ILE A 184 -8.45 15.61 4.69
CA ILE A 184 -8.21 14.52 5.65
C ILE A 184 -7.56 13.32 4.94
N THR A 185 -8.07 12.94 3.76
CA THR A 185 -7.51 11.80 3.01
C THR A 185 -6.07 12.07 2.56
N ASN A 186 -5.78 13.27 2.05
CA ASN A 186 -4.43 13.62 1.62
C ASN A 186 -3.47 13.78 2.80
N PHE A 187 -3.96 14.25 3.95
CA PHE A 187 -3.18 14.33 5.18
C PHE A 187 -2.83 12.94 5.71
N MET A 188 -3.80 12.02 5.72
CA MET A 188 -3.56 10.61 6.06
C MET A 188 -2.57 9.95 5.10
N ASN A 189 -2.61 10.28 3.81
CA ASN A 189 -1.60 9.81 2.84
C ASN A 189 -0.20 10.31 3.22
N LEU A 190 -0.05 11.59 3.58
CA LEU A 190 1.23 12.14 4.05
C LEU A 190 1.71 11.43 5.32
N ALA A 191 0.85 11.38 6.35
CA ALA A 191 1.15 10.76 7.63
C ALA A 191 1.54 9.28 7.47
N GLY A 192 0.80 8.52 6.66
CA GLY A 192 1.12 7.13 6.35
C GLY A 192 2.45 6.97 5.62
N THR A 193 2.79 7.85 4.67
CA THR A 193 4.10 7.81 4.02
C THR A 193 5.25 8.17 4.96
N ILE A 194 5.06 9.12 5.87
CA ILE A 194 6.07 9.44 6.90
C ILE A 194 6.26 8.28 7.86
N ALA A 195 5.16 7.65 8.29
CA ALA A 195 5.20 6.45 9.11
C ALA A 195 6.02 5.35 8.42
N ARG A 196 5.83 5.16 7.10
CA ARG A 196 6.61 4.19 6.32
C ARG A 196 8.10 4.52 6.22
N ILE A 197 8.47 5.81 6.08
CA ILE A 197 9.88 6.23 6.15
C ILE A 197 10.49 5.81 7.49
N PHE A 198 9.81 6.11 8.60
CA PHE A 198 10.29 5.73 9.93
C PHE A 198 10.42 4.21 10.07
N THR A 199 9.39 3.45 9.69
CA THR A 199 9.45 1.99 9.81
C THR A 199 10.52 1.35 8.92
N THR A 200 10.71 1.87 7.70
CA THR A 200 11.77 1.40 6.81
C THR A 200 13.14 1.73 7.38
N PHE A 201 13.34 2.92 7.92
CA PHE A 201 14.62 3.29 8.54
C PHE A 201 14.93 2.46 9.79
N ALA A 202 13.92 2.12 10.58
CA ALA A 202 14.08 1.38 11.83
C ALA A 202 14.16 -0.15 11.66
N GLU A 203 13.49 -0.72 10.65
CA GLU A 203 13.42 -2.18 10.46
C GLU A 203 14.20 -2.70 9.25
N LEU A 204 14.58 -1.85 8.29
CA LEU A 204 15.14 -2.28 7.00
C LEU A 204 16.44 -1.54 6.65
N SER A 205 17.35 -2.25 5.97
CA SER A 205 18.53 -1.66 5.31
C SER A 205 18.29 -1.41 3.81
N ASP A 206 17.05 -1.14 3.41
CA ASP A 206 16.64 -1.00 2.00
C ASP A 206 16.53 0.48 1.58
N THR A 207 17.60 0.98 0.96
CA THR A 207 17.70 2.39 0.54
C THR A 207 16.74 2.74 -0.59
N LEU A 208 16.45 1.81 -1.51
CA LEU A 208 15.55 2.07 -2.64
C LEU A 208 14.10 2.19 -2.16
N LEU A 209 13.69 1.32 -1.23
CA LEU A 209 12.38 1.40 -0.61
C LEU A 209 12.22 2.67 0.26
N LEU A 210 13.28 3.05 0.99
CA LEU A 210 13.30 4.31 1.74
C LEU A 210 13.14 5.52 0.81
N LEU A 211 13.83 5.52 -0.33
CA LEU A 211 13.69 6.58 -1.35
C LEU A 211 12.26 6.64 -1.91
N ASN A 212 11.64 5.49 -2.16
CA ASN A 212 10.25 5.41 -2.60
C ASN A 212 9.28 6.11 -1.63
N TYR A 213 9.37 5.82 -0.33
CA TYR A 213 8.52 6.47 0.66
C TYR A 213 8.87 7.94 0.87
N SER A 214 10.15 8.30 0.84
CA SER A 214 10.62 9.69 0.95
C SER A 214 10.11 10.55 -0.20
N TRP A 215 10.18 10.04 -1.43
CA TRP A 215 9.63 10.71 -2.61
C TRP A 215 8.11 10.85 -2.53
N GLY A 216 7.42 9.77 -2.12
CA GLY A 216 5.97 9.81 -1.90
C GLY A 216 5.54 10.84 -0.87
N ALA A 217 6.29 10.96 0.24
CA ALA A 217 6.04 11.95 1.29
C ALA A 217 6.24 13.38 0.79
N LEU A 218 7.29 13.64 0.00
CA LEU A 218 7.53 14.95 -0.61
C LEU A 218 6.35 15.37 -1.50
N LEU A 219 5.89 14.49 -2.39
CA LEU A 219 4.76 14.78 -3.27
C LEU A 219 3.44 14.96 -2.49
N ASN A 220 3.20 14.14 -1.46
CA ASN A 220 2.06 14.34 -0.56
C ASN A 220 2.12 15.68 0.17
N PHE A 221 3.31 16.11 0.59
CA PHE A 221 3.51 17.38 1.27
C PHE A 221 3.20 18.56 0.36
N ILE A 222 3.62 18.52 -0.91
CA ILE A 222 3.26 19.53 -1.91
C ILE A 222 1.74 19.66 -2.06
N ILE A 223 1.01 18.53 -2.12
CA ILE A 223 -0.46 18.54 -2.19
C ILE A 223 -1.06 19.19 -0.93
N ILE A 224 -0.51 18.92 0.26
CA ILE A 224 -0.95 19.57 1.50
C ILE A 224 -0.70 21.07 1.49
N ILE A 225 0.43 21.53 0.95
CA ILE A 225 0.68 22.96 0.75
C ILE A 225 -0.39 23.56 -0.17
N GLN A 226 -0.76 22.90 -1.28
CA GLN A 226 -1.81 23.38 -2.17
C GLN A 226 -3.17 23.53 -1.46
N PHE A 227 -3.49 22.65 -0.49
CA PHE A 227 -4.68 22.84 0.34
C PHE A 227 -4.63 24.13 1.16
N VAL A 228 -3.48 24.44 1.76
CA VAL A 228 -3.30 25.67 2.56
C VAL A 228 -3.36 26.91 1.68
N VAL A 229 -2.71 26.88 0.52
CA VAL A 229 -2.67 28.01 -0.43
C VAL A 229 -4.05 28.29 -1.01
N TYR A 230 -4.79 27.26 -1.45
CA TYR A 230 -6.09 27.43 -2.09
C TYR A 230 -7.29 27.36 -1.12
N TRP A 231 -7.06 27.37 0.19
CA TRP A 231 -8.11 27.24 1.20
C TRP A 231 -9.19 28.33 1.08
N ASN A 232 -8.75 29.56 0.76
CA ASN A 232 -9.61 30.75 0.71
C ASN A 232 -10.21 31.05 -0.67
N ASP A 233 -9.74 30.42 -1.74
CA ASP A 233 -10.30 30.62 -3.09
C ASP A 233 -11.67 29.96 -3.28
N LYS A 234 -12.11 29.13 -2.32
CA LYS A 234 -13.50 28.66 -2.23
C LYS A 234 -14.51 29.79 -1.98
N SER A 235 -14.08 30.95 -1.45
CA SER A 235 -14.99 32.04 -1.08
C SER A 235 -15.43 32.94 -2.24
N LYS A 236 -14.93 32.74 -3.47
CA LYS A 236 -15.22 33.63 -4.62
C LYS A 236 -16.19 33.06 -5.67
N ASN A 237 -16.58 31.79 -5.58
CA ASN A 237 -17.44 31.14 -6.60
C ASN A 237 -18.63 30.35 -6.01
N SER A 238 -19.14 30.72 -4.84
CA SER A 238 -20.43 30.22 -4.32
C SER A 238 -21.49 31.31 -4.35
#